data_AF-A0A354CJC0-F1
#
_entry.id   AF-A0A354CJC0-F1
#
_cell.length_a   1.000
_cell.length_b   1.000
_cell.length_c   1.000
_cell.angle_alpha   90.00
_cell.angle_beta   90.00
_cell.angle_gamma   90.00
#
_symmetry.space_group_name_H-M   'P 1'
#
loop_
_entity.id
_entity.type
_entity.pdbx_description
1 polymer ?
#
loop_
_entity_poly.entity_id
_entity_poly.type
_entity_poly.pdbx_seq_one_letter_code
_entity_poly.pdbx_strand_id
1 'polypeptide(L)'
;VPRNVTTLAGNIVIPANTLWGNFPPKIAEAETKPVGQPGEIVLSRVVVPEYIIVHDGVPTDSTARNYYERFTDYIKNVASSEIYSTWPDATLRANILAIISFTLNRVYTEWYRNRGYDFTITSSTAFDHKWVYGRNIFENISQIVDEIFTNYLSRPNVKQPILTQYCDGRRVSCPNWLSQWGSKALGDQGYSEIQILRNYYGDDMYINTAEEISGIPASWPGSNLDIGSSGSKVRQIQEQLNLIGEFYSSIPVLIPDGIYGERTADAVRAFQKIFRLPQTGIVDYPTWYKISDMYVRLSGIAELQ
;
A
#
# COMPACT_ATOMS: atom_id res chain seq x y z
N VAL A 1 31.06 1.26 21.79
CA VAL A 1 31.59 2.45 21.09
C VAL A 1 30.86 2.57 19.76
N PRO A 2 30.00 3.57 19.53
CA PRO A 2 29.30 3.71 18.26
C PRO A 2 30.27 4.25 17.21
N ARG A 3 30.31 3.61 16.03
CA ARG A 3 30.98 4.15 14.85
C ARG A 3 30.03 5.10 14.13
N ASN A 4 30.52 6.31 13.88
CA ASN A 4 29.85 7.32 13.05
C ASN A 4 29.74 6.83 11.60
N VAL A 5 28.52 6.91 11.06
CA VAL A 5 28.28 7.02 9.62
C VAL A 5 27.70 8.40 9.40
N THR A 6 28.45 9.25 8.71
CA THR A 6 28.07 10.61 8.34
C THR A 6 27.13 10.55 7.14
N THR A 7 25.86 10.95 7.31
CA THR A 7 24.96 11.29 6.21
C THR A 7 24.22 12.58 6.54
N LEU A 8 24.02 13.41 5.51
CA LEU A 8 23.59 14.82 5.56
C LEU A 8 22.35 15.04 6.43
N ALA A 9 22.54 15.56 7.64
CA ALA A 9 21.46 15.91 8.57
C ALA A 9 20.82 17.24 8.16
N GLY A 10 19.87 17.19 7.22
CA GLY A 10 18.74 18.12 7.31
C GLY A 10 18.00 17.82 8.62
N ASN A 11 17.71 18.82 9.43
CA ASN A 11 16.98 18.62 10.70
C ASN A 11 15.64 17.91 10.40
N ILE A 12 15.54 16.63 10.78
CA ILE A 12 14.28 15.88 10.70
C ILE A 12 13.36 16.45 11.78
N VAL A 13 12.31 17.16 11.37
CA VAL A 13 11.30 17.68 12.29
C VAL A 13 10.17 16.68 12.39
N ILE A 14 10.05 16.03 13.55
CA ILE A 14 8.96 15.10 13.85
C ILE A 14 7.81 15.89 14.50
N PRO A 15 6.70 16.17 13.79
CA PRO A 15 5.56 16.87 14.37
C PRO A 15 4.87 16.04 15.46
N ALA A 16 4.04 16.71 16.27
CA ALA A 16 3.22 16.04 17.28
C ALA A 16 2.28 14.98 16.68
N ASN A 17 1.81 14.05 17.52
CA ASN A 17 0.78 13.07 17.15
C ASN A 17 -0.52 13.80 16.71
N THR A 18 -1.28 13.20 15.77
CA THR A 18 -2.48 13.85 15.20
C THR A 18 -3.55 14.18 16.22
N LEU A 19 -3.65 13.41 17.30
CA LEU A 19 -4.57 13.65 18.41
C LEU A 19 -4.21 14.87 19.26
N TRP A 20 -3.00 15.42 19.09
CA TRP A 20 -2.54 16.63 19.77
C TRP A 20 -2.49 17.86 18.85
N GLY A 21 -2.08 17.72 17.59
CA GLY A 21 -1.94 18.83 16.64
C GLY A 21 -3.24 19.30 15.97
N ASN A 22 -3.16 20.37 15.17
CA ASN A 22 -4.27 20.85 14.34
C ASN A 22 -4.06 20.37 12.90
N PHE A 23 -4.95 19.50 12.43
CA PHE A 23 -4.87 18.87 11.11
C PHE A 23 -6.20 19.06 10.37
N PRO A 24 -6.19 19.19 9.03
CA PRO A 24 -7.41 19.31 8.26
C PRO A 24 -8.35 18.11 8.50
N PRO A 25 -9.68 18.34 8.57
CA PRO A 25 -10.64 17.26 8.67
C PRO A 25 -10.59 16.37 7.41
N LYS A 26 -10.88 15.08 7.60
CA LYS A 26 -10.90 14.10 6.52
C LYS A 26 -12.05 14.40 5.54
N ILE A 27 -11.75 14.39 4.25
CA ILE A 27 -12.73 14.53 3.18
C ILE A 27 -13.50 13.21 3.08
N ALA A 28 -14.82 13.27 3.25
CA ALA A 28 -15.66 12.08 3.25
C ALA A 28 -15.62 11.37 1.88
N GLU A 29 -15.46 10.06 1.92
CA GLU A 29 -15.43 9.20 0.75
C GLU A 29 -16.30 7.96 0.97
N ALA A 30 -16.84 7.41 -0.12
CA ALA A 30 -17.56 6.15 -0.07
C ALA A 30 -16.63 5.00 0.40
N GLU A 31 -17.20 4.14 1.24
CA GLU A 31 -16.51 2.98 1.82
C GLU A 31 -16.12 1.93 0.77
N THR A 32 -16.84 1.89 -0.35
CA THR A 32 -16.53 1.09 -1.54
C THR A 32 -16.26 2.00 -2.72
N LYS A 33 -15.27 1.64 -3.54
CA LYS A 33 -14.93 2.37 -4.76
C LYS A 33 -15.58 1.71 -5.97
N PRO A 34 -16.04 2.49 -6.96
CA PRO A 34 -16.38 1.93 -8.26
C PRO A 34 -15.12 1.27 -8.83
N VAL A 35 -15.27 0.04 -9.31
CA VAL A 35 -14.18 -0.74 -9.93
C VAL A 35 -14.65 -1.30 -11.27
N GLY A 36 -13.77 -1.34 -12.26
CA GLY A 36 -14.04 -1.97 -13.56
C GLY A 36 -14.45 -1.00 -14.67
N GLN A 37 -14.09 0.28 -14.56
CA GLN A 37 -14.23 1.21 -15.69
C GLN A 37 -13.18 0.92 -16.77
N PRO A 38 -13.47 1.18 -18.06
CA PRO A 38 -12.50 0.97 -19.14
C PRO A 38 -11.22 1.78 -18.90
N GLY A 39 -10.08 1.09 -18.73
CA GLY A 39 -8.77 1.70 -18.48
C GLY A 39 -8.33 1.71 -17.01
N GLU A 40 -9.19 1.28 -16.09
CA GLU A 40 -8.85 1.15 -14.67
C GLU A 40 -8.07 -0.15 -14.40
N ILE A 41 -6.92 -0.04 -13.75
CA ILE A 41 -6.14 -1.17 -13.24
C ILE A 41 -6.69 -1.49 -11.86
N VAL A 42 -7.40 -2.60 -11.70
CA VAL A 42 -7.85 -3.08 -10.38
C VAL A 42 -7.29 -4.47 -10.16
N LEU A 43 -6.83 -4.73 -8.93
CA LEU A 43 -6.34 -6.05 -8.57
C LEU A 43 -7.50 -7.05 -8.54
N SER A 44 -7.28 -8.29 -9.00
CA SER A 44 -8.37 -9.28 -9.02
C SER A 44 -8.66 -9.88 -7.64
N ARG A 45 -7.76 -9.67 -6.68
CA ARG A 45 -7.83 -10.12 -5.30
C ARG A 45 -7.10 -9.13 -4.39
N VAL A 46 -7.38 -9.19 -3.10
CA VAL A 46 -6.71 -8.37 -2.09
C VAL A 46 -5.34 -8.96 -1.80
N VAL A 47 -4.31 -8.13 -1.89
CA VAL A 47 -2.92 -8.53 -1.69
C VAL A 47 -2.22 -7.50 -0.82
N VAL A 48 -1.35 -7.96 0.07
CA VAL A 48 -0.45 -7.07 0.80
C VAL A 48 0.77 -6.83 -0.10
N PRO A 49 1.03 -5.58 -0.54
CA PRO A 49 2.26 -5.26 -1.24
C PRO A 49 3.42 -5.23 -0.24
N GLU A 50 4.63 -5.45 -0.70
CA GLU A 50 5.80 -5.35 0.16
C GLU A 50 6.13 -3.89 0.55
N TYR A 51 5.81 -2.92 -0.30
CA TYR A 51 6.02 -1.48 -0.07
C TYR A 51 4.89 -0.64 -0.66
N ILE A 52 4.77 0.55 -0.11
CA ILE A 52 3.86 1.62 -0.49
C ILE A 52 4.69 2.83 -0.90
N ILE A 53 4.27 3.51 -1.98
CA ILE A 53 4.80 4.82 -2.31
C ILE A 53 3.94 5.86 -1.60
N VAL A 54 4.51 6.49 -0.58
CA VAL A 54 3.90 7.56 0.20
C VAL A 54 4.27 8.90 -0.42
N HIS A 55 3.27 9.62 -0.90
CA HIS A 55 3.43 11.00 -1.36
C HIS A 55 3.30 11.95 -0.16
N ASP A 56 4.39 12.62 0.23
CA ASP A 56 4.42 13.42 1.46
C ASP A 56 3.79 14.82 1.27
N GLY A 57 2.52 14.85 0.86
CA GLY A 57 1.79 16.06 0.54
C GLY A 57 0.32 15.79 0.20
N VAL A 58 -0.37 16.80 -0.32
CA VAL A 58 -1.70 16.61 -0.94
C VAL A 58 -1.53 16.06 -2.35
N PRO A 59 -2.52 15.34 -2.94
CA PRO A 59 -2.34 14.67 -4.23
C PRO A 59 -1.83 15.58 -5.37
N THR A 60 -2.21 16.85 -5.38
CA THR A 60 -1.87 17.81 -6.44
C THR A 60 -0.53 18.52 -6.23
N ASP A 61 0.19 18.27 -5.13
CA ASP A 61 1.47 18.90 -4.85
C ASP A 61 2.61 18.15 -5.56
N SER A 62 2.93 18.56 -6.78
CA SER A 62 4.03 17.95 -7.55
C SER A 62 5.42 18.20 -6.96
N THR A 63 5.56 19.06 -5.94
CA THR A 63 6.83 19.33 -5.27
C THR A 63 7.07 18.41 -4.08
N ALA A 64 6.01 17.75 -3.58
CA ALA A 64 6.11 16.82 -2.47
C ALA A 64 6.88 15.56 -2.87
N ARG A 65 7.66 15.05 -1.91
CA ARG A 65 8.54 13.90 -2.13
C ARG A 65 7.78 12.60 -1.99
N ASN A 66 8.08 11.65 -2.88
CA ASN A 66 7.64 10.27 -2.77
C ASN A 66 8.65 9.45 -1.94
N TYR A 67 8.15 8.70 -0.96
CA TYR A 67 8.91 7.80 -0.11
C TYR A 67 8.48 6.35 -0.34
N TYR A 68 9.46 5.44 -0.41
CA TYR A 68 9.23 4.01 -0.59
C TYR A 68 9.36 3.33 0.76
N GLU A 69 8.23 2.97 1.36
CA GLU A 69 8.16 2.42 2.71
C GLU A 69 7.65 0.98 2.64
N ARG A 70 8.28 0.04 3.37
CA ARG A 70 7.70 -1.31 3.49
C ARG A 70 6.28 -1.19 4.04
N PHE A 71 5.36 -2.03 3.58
CA PHE A 71 3.95 -1.93 3.99
C PHE A 71 3.80 -1.94 5.51
N THR A 72 4.45 -2.90 6.18
CA THR A 72 4.43 -3.00 7.64
C THR A 72 5.05 -1.77 8.31
N ASP A 73 6.16 -1.24 7.80
CA ASP A 73 6.81 -0.02 8.33
C ASP A 73 5.93 1.22 8.15
N TYR A 74 5.22 1.33 7.02
CA TYR A 74 4.22 2.37 6.78
C TYR A 74 3.09 2.30 7.80
N ILE A 75 2.50 1.12 8.02
CA ILE A 75 1.39 0.94 8.98
C ILE A 75 1.87 1.27 10.41
N LYS A 76 3.07 0.80 10.80
CA LYS A 76 3.69 1.12 12.11
C LYS A 76 3.87 2.62 12.29
N ASN A 77 4.32 3.33 11.26
CA ASN A 77 4.52 4.77 11.27
C ASN A 77 3.20 5.51 11.43
N VAL A 78 2.19 5.15 10.63
CA VAL A 78 0.84 5.75 10.71
C VAL A 78 0.25 5.53 12.09
N ALA A 79 0.24 4.29 12.59
CA ALA A 79 -0.27 4.00 13.93
C ALA A 79 0.47 4.80 15.01
N SER A 80 1.80 4.87 14.95
CA SER A 80 2.60 5.68 15.88
C SER A 80 2.38 7.19 15.73
N SER A 81 1.88 7.63 14.57
CA SER A 81 1.56 9.03 14.28
C SER A 81 0.15 9.43 14.67
N GLU A 82 -0.77 8.48 14.75
CA GLU A 82 -2.21 8.76 14.83
C GLU A 82 -2.91 8.23 16.08
N ILE A 83 -2.31 7.28 16.81
CA ILE A 83 -2.87 6.75 18.05
C ILE A 83 -1.82 6.74 19.16
N TYR A 84 -2.27 6.71 20.41
CA TYR A 84 -1.38 6.58 21.57
C TYR A 84 -1.10 5.11 21.85
N SER A 85 0.18 4.75 21.94
CA SER A 85 0.63 3.40 22.27
C SER A 85 0.20 2.91 23.66
N THR A 86 -0.22 3.81 24.56
CA THR A 86 -0.67 3.44 25.92
C THR A 86 -2.14 3.05 26.00
N TRP A 87 -2.86 3.02 24.87
CA TRP A 87 -4.27 2.62 24.85
C TRP A 87 -4.45 1.11 25.02
N PRO A 88 -5.65 0.64 25.41
CA PRO A 88 -5.94 -0.79 25.55
C PRO A 88 -5.61 -1.56 24.25
N ASP A 89 -5.15 -2.81 24.39
CA ASP A 89 -4.74 -3.65 23.25
C ASP A 89 -5.85 -3.79 22.18
N ALA A 90 -7.08 -4.05 22.61
CA ALA A 90 -8.25 -4.10 21.72
C ALA A 90 -8.49 -2.77 20.96
N THR A 91 -8.25 -1.63 21.61
CA THR A 91 -8.31 -0.31 20.96
C THR A 91 -7.22 -0.16 19.92
N LEU A 92 -5.98 -0.54 20.23
CA LEU A 92 -4.85 -0.48 19.30
C LEU A 92 -5.14 -1.35 18.07
N ARG A 93 -5.55 -2.60 18.27
CA ARG A 93 -5.92 -3.54 17.19
C ARG A 93 -7.04 -3.02 16.31
N ALA A 94 -8.11 -2.47 16.90
CA ALA A 94 -9.21 -1.91 16.13
C ALA A 94 -8.77 -0.73 15.24
N ASN A 95 -7.96 0.19 15.76
CA ASN A 95 -7.43 1.31 14.99
C ASN A 95 -6.45 0.84 13.90
N ILE A 96 -5.54 -0.09 14.23
CA ILE A 96 -4.56 -0.64 13.28
C ILE A 96 -5.26 -1.40 12.15
N LEU A 97 -6.31 -2.18 12.43
CA LEU A 97 -7.12 -2.83 11.39
C LEU A 97 -7.83 -1.81 10.48
N ALA A 98 -8.32 -0.69 11.02
CA ALA A 98 -8.88 0.39 10.21
C ALA A 98 -7.80 1.07 9.34
N ILE A 99 -6.58 1.24 9.84
CA ILE A 99 -5.44 1.74 9.05
C ILE A 99 -5.10 0.76 7.92
N ILE A 100 -4.99 -0.54 8.22
CA ILE A 100 -4.64 -1.58 7.23
C ILE A 100 -5.73 -1.67 6.15
N SER A 101 -7.00 -1.75 6.54
CA SER A 101 -8.12 -1.87 5.59
C SER A 101 -8.21 -0.67 4.66
N PHE A 102 -8.07 0.55 5.19
CA PHE A 102 -8.00 1.76 4.37
C PHE A 102 -6.84 1.67 3.36
N THR A 103 -5.66 1.29 3.85
CA THR A 103 -4.44 1.23 3.03
C THR A 103 -4.57 0.20 1.91
N LEU A 104 -5.08 -0.99 2.22
CA LEU A 104 -5.32 -2.03 1.24
C LEU A 104 -6.44 -1.68 0.26
N ASN A 105 -7.42 -0.85 0.64
CA ASN A 105 -8.38 -0.30 -0.31
C ASN A 105 -7.69 0.57 -1.38
N ARG A 106 -6.78 1.47 -0.96
CA ARG A 106 -6.00 2.30 -1.89
C ARG A 106 -5.15 1.47 -2.84
N VAL A 107 -4.52 0.40 -2.34
CA VAL A 107 -3.75 -0.55 -3.15
C VAL A 107 -4.65 -1.31 -4.13
N TYR A 108 -5.71 -1.96 -3.63
CA TYR A 108 -6.60 -2.81 -4.42
C TYR A 108 -7.23 -2.07 -5.59
N THR A 109 -7.68 -0.84 -5.32
CA THR A 109 -8.36 0.02 -6.29
C THR A 109 -7.40 0.83 -7.14
N GLU A 110 -6.08 0.73 -6.89
CA GLU A 110 -5.04 1.56 -7.51
C GLU A 110 -5.46 3.04 -7.55
N TRP A 111 -6.02 3.53 -6.44
CA TRP A 111 -6.85 4.72 -6.40
C TRP A 111 -6.19 5.93 -7.06
N TYR A 112 -4.93 6.19 -6.73
CA TYR A 112 -4.19 7.32 -7.29
C TYR A 112 -3.63 6.99 -8.69
N ARG A 113 -3.18 5.76 -8.93
CA ARG A 113 -2.63 5.38 -10.24
C ARG A 113 -3.66 5.41 -11.36
N ASN A 114 -4.88 4.99 -11.08
CA ASN A 114 -6.01 5.11 -12.00
C ASN A 114 -6.43 6.56 -12.28
N ARG A 115 -5.86 7.53 -11.56
CA ARG A 115 -6.05 8.97 -11.76
C ARG A 115 -4.81 9.66 -12.34
N GLY A 116 -3.82 8.89 -12.79
CA GLY A 116 -2.61 9.40 -13.44
C GLY A 116 -1.49 9.80 -12.48
N TYR A 117 -1.59 9.46 -11.19
CA TYR A 117 -0.50 9.65 -10.24
C TYR A 117 0.42 8.42 -10.20
N ASP A 118 1.65 8.58 -9.73
CA ASP A 118 2.65 7.51 -9.66
C ASP A 118 2.81 6.91 -8.25
N PHE A 119 2.07 7.43 -7.26
CA PHE A 119 2.12 7.01 -5.86
C PHE A 119 0.91 6.15 -5.42
N THR A 120 1.04 5.50 -4.27
CA THR A 120 -0.01 4.63 -3.71
C THR A 120 -0.95 5.37 -2.76
N ILE A 121 -0.41 6.27 -1.94
CA ILE A 121 -1.14 6.94 -0.85
C ILE A 121 -0.47 8.27 -0.49
N THR A 122 -1.20 9.21 0.12
CA THR A 122 -0.67 10.49 0.59
C THR A 122 -0.42 10.51 2.10
N SER A 123 0.39 11.47 2.58
CA SER A 123 0.59 11.74 4.01
C SER A 123 -0.37 12.79 4.60
N SER A 124 -1.35 13.24 3.80
CA SER A 124 -2.31 14.27 4.16
C SER A 124 -3.53 13.67 4.86
N THR A 125 -3.82 14.10 6.09
CA THR A 125 -4.98 13.63 6.88
C THR A 125 -6.32 13.90 6.21
N ALA A 126 -6.39 14.91 5.34
CA ALA A 126 -7.58 15.26 4.59
C ALA A 126 -7.96 14.14 3.59
N PHE A 127 -6.96 13.46 3.02
CA PHE A 127 -7.16 12.47 1.97
C PHE A 127 -6.93 11.04 2.48
N ASP A 128 -5.83 10.82 3.20
CA ASP A 128 -5.38 9.51 3.65
C ASP A 128 -4.91 9.59 5.12
N HIS A 129 -3.75 9.01 5.44
CA HIS A 129 -3.24 8.92 6.81
C HIS A 129 -2.18 9.99 7.06
N LYS A 130 -2.00 10.36 8.33
CA LYS A 130 -0.78 11.05 8.72
C LYS A 130 0.37 10.07 8.79
N TRP A 131 1.24 10.19 7.81
CA TRP A 131 2.58 9.61 7.84
C TRP A 131 3.61 10.72 8.11
N VAL A 132 4.71 10.37 8.78
CA VAL A 132 5.79 11.30 9.14
C VAL A 132 7.15 10.65 8.87
N TYR A 133 7.94 11.26 8.00
CA TYR A 133 9.31 10.80 7.74
C TYR A 133 10.15 10.81 9.02
N GLY A 134 10.80 9.68 9.32
CA GLY A 134 11.66 9.52 10.50
C GLY A 134 10.93 9.38 11.83
N ARG A 135 9.60 9.15 11.84
CA ARG A 135 8.82 8.92 13.07
C ARG A 135 9.37 7.72 13.85
N ASN A 136 9.41 7.88 15.17
CA ASN A 136 9.71 6.80 16.11
C ASN A 136 8.54 5.79 16.18
N ILE A 137 8.88 4.50 16.22
CA ILE A 137 7.90 3.42 16.29
C ILE A 137 7.85 2.87 17.71
N PHE A 138 6.64 2.68 18.24
CA PHE A 138 6.44 2.07 19.54
C PHE A 138 6.46 0.54 19.42
N GLU A 139 7.15 -0.14 20.34
CA GLU A 139 7.36 -1.59 20.28
C GLU A 139 6.05 -2.38 20.29
N ASN A 140 5.09 -2.01 21.15
CA ASN A 140 3.79 -2.68 21.20
C ASN A 140 2.96 -2.49 19.92
N ILE A 141 3.04 -1.30 19.30
CA ILE A 141 2.43 -1.07 17.99
C ILE A 141 3.12 -1.94 16.93
N SER A 142 4.45 -2.03 16.95
CA SER A 142 5.19 -2.89 16.01
C SER A 142 4.72 -4.35 16.12
N GLN A 143 4.66 -4.88 17.34
CA GLN A 143 4.25 -6.26 17.59
C GLN A 143 2.82 -6.54 17.09
N ILE A 144 1.87 -5.63 17.37
CA ILE A 144 0.49 -5.77 16.89
C ILE A 144 0.44 -5.73 15.36
N VAL A 145 1.16 -4.80 14.71
CA VAL A 145 1.18 -4.71 13.25
C VAL A 145 1.77 -5.99 12.64
N ASP A 146 2.89 -6.48 13.16
CA ASP A 146 3.54 -7.70 12.68
C ASP A 146 2.62 -8.93 12.80
N GLU A 147 1.69 -8.93 13.75
CA GLU A 147 0.70 -9.99 13.92
C GLU A 147 -0.47 -9.90 12.92
N ILE A 148 -0.94 -8.69 12.60
CA ILE A 148 -2.23 -8.50 11.90
C ILE A 148 -2.13 -7.81 10.54
N PHE A 149 -0.93 -7.55 10.00
CA PHE A 149 -0.75 -6.78 8.76
C PHE A 149 -1.42 -7.38 7.52
N THR A 150 -1.71 -8.69 7.53
CA THR A 150 -2.45 -9.38 6.47
C THR A 150 -3.96 -9.29 6.63
N ASN A 151 -4.45 -8.83 7.78
CA ASN A 151 -5.86 -8.76 8.09
C ASN A 151 -6.49 -7.43 7.65
N TYR A 152 -7.70 -7.47 7.11
CA TYR A 152 -8.43 -6.29 6.66
C TYR A 152 -9.94 -6.43 6.89
N LEU A 153 -10.66 -5.33 6.74
CA LEU A 153 -12.09 -5.29 7.02
C LEU A 153 -12.88 -5.47 5.73
N SER A 154 -13.84 -6.40 5.78
CA SER A 154 -14.64 -6.85 4.65
C SER A 154 -16.13 -6.82 4.96
N ARG A 155 -16.93 -6.74 3.90
CA ARG A 155 -18.39 -6.91 3.94
C ARG A 155 -18.85 -8.05 3.02
N PRO A 156 -19.99 -8.70 3.32
CA PRO A 156 -20.59 -9.67 2.43
C PRO A 156 -20.81 -9.09 1.03
N ASN A 157 -20.46 -9.86 -0.01
CA ASN A 157 -20.59 -9.47 -1.42
C ASN A 157 -19.74 -8.27 -1.87
N VAL A 158 -18.79 -7.81 -1.04
CA VAL A 158 -17.83 -6.76 -1.41
C VAL A 158 -16.44 -7.39 -1.57
N LYS A 159 -15.86 -7.29 -2.78
CA LYS A 159 -14.56 -7.88 -3.11
C LYS A 159 -13.35 -7.09 -2.62
N GLN A 160 -13.51 -5.78 -2.44
CA GLN A 160 -12.45 -4.87 -2.03
C GLN A 160 -12.41 -4.74 -0.50
N PRO A 161 -11.25 -4.41 0.10
CA PRO A 161 -11.21 -3.95 1.48
C PRO A 161 -12.09 -2.72 1.65
N ILE A 162 -12.75 -2.57 2.78
CA ILE A 162 -13.56 -1.38 3.03
C ILE A 162 -12.64 -0.19 3.31
N LEU A 163 -12.90 0.95 2.66
CA LEU A 163 -12.22 2.21 2.97
C LEU A 163 -12.72 2.74 4.32
N THR A 164 -12.04 2.31 5.38
CA THR A 164 -12.37 2.60 6.78
C THR A 164 -11.83 3.96 7.17
N GLN A 165 -12.52 5.02 6.75
CA GLN A 165 -12.24 6.37 7.24
C GLN A 165 -12.47 6.44 8.76
N TYR A 166 -11.62 7.19 9.46
CA TYR A 166 -11.69 7.45 10.89
C TYR A 166 -11.29 8.89 11.18
N CYS A 167 -11.66 9.37 12.38
CA CYS A 167 -11.31 10.70 12.85
C CYS A 167 -11.10 10.70 14.37
N ASP A 168 -10.57 11.81 14.92
CA ASP A 168 -10.26 11.85 16.36
C ASP A 168 -11.50 11.61 17.24
N GLY A 169 -12.67 12.09 16.80
CA GLY A 169 -13.95 11.98 17.50
C GLY A 169 -14.07 12.85 18.75
N ARG A 170 -13.16 13.81 18.95
CA ARG A 170 -13.19 14.77 20.08
C ARG A 170 -13.19 16.21 19.59
N ARG A 171 -12.34 16.56 18.64
CA ARG A 171 -12.28 17.90 18.03
C ARG A 171 -13.04 17.92 16.70
N VAL A 172 -13.10 16.78 16.03
CA VAL A 172 -13.81 16.54 14.77
C VAL A 172 -14.89 15.48 15.01
N SER A 173 -16.10 15.72 14.50
CA SER A 173 -17.17 14.72 14.53
C SER A 173 -16.99 13.74 13.37
N CYS A 174 -17.06 12.43 13.65
CA CYS A 174 -16.93 11.39 12.63
C CYS A 174 -18.33 10.88 12.23
N PRO A 175 -18.84 11.15 11.02
CA PRO A 175 -20.12 10.64 10.59
C PRO A 175 -20.00 9.16 10.18
N ASN A 176 -20.44 8.24 11.04
CA ASN A 176 -20.46 6.78 10.82
C ASN A 176 -19.08 6.14 10.58
N TRP A 177 -18.05 6.72 11.20
CA TRP A 177 -16.66 6.28 11.13
C TRP A 177 -16.14 5.98 12.52
N LEU A 178 -15.06 5.21 12.62
CA LEU A 178 -14.37 5.00 13.90
C LEU A 178 -13.93 6.35 14.49
N SER A 179 -14.43 6.64 15.68
CA SER A 179 -13.91 7.69 16.56
C SER A 179 -12.72 7.14 17.34
N GLN A 180 -11.54 7.71 17.18
CA GLN A 180 -10.33 7.21 17.85
C GLN A 180 -10.48 7.30 19.38
N TRP A 181 -10.92 8.45 19.92
CA TRP A 181 -11.18 8.59 21.36
C TRP A 181 -12.37 7.74 21.84
N GLY A 182 -13.40 7.59 21.01
CA GLY A 182 -14.54 6.72 21.33
C GLY A 182 -14.15 5.25 21.35
N SER A 183 -13.26 4.81 20.45
CA SER A 183 -12.73 3.44 20.42
C SER A 183 -11.89 3.14 21.66
N LYS A 184 -11.17 4.14 22.19
CA LYS A 184 -10.46 4.06 23.46
C LYS A 184 -11.44 3.86 24.62
N ALA A 185 -12.51 4.65 24.68
CA ALA A 185 -13.53 4.52 25.73
C ALA A 185 -14.22 3.15 25.74
N LEU A 186 -14.47 2.55 24.58
CA LEU A 186 -14.99 1.19 24.47
C LEU A 186 -13.97 0.14 24.92
N GLY A 187 -12.70 0.31 24.54
CA GLY A 187 -11.63 -0.57 25.01
C GLY A 187 -11.44 -0.53 26.53
N ASP A 188 -11.56 0.64 27.17
CA ASP A 188 -11.54 0.75 28.64
C ASP A 188 -12.71 -0.02 29.29
N GLN A 189 -13.83 -0.16 28.59
CA GLN A 189 -15.00 -0.92 29.03
C GLN A 189 -14.86 -2.43 28.77
N GLY A 190 -13.74 -2.87 28.19
CA GLY A 190 -13.46 -4.28 27.92
C GLY A 190 -14.05 -4.81 26.62
N TYR A 191 -14.45 -3.94 25.70
CA TYR A 191 -14.88 -4.38 24.36
C TYR A 191 -13.71 -4.97 23.58
N SER A 192 -13.94 -6.06 22.85
CA SER A 192 -12.96 -6.62 21.92
C SER A 192 -12.81 -5.76 20.67
N GLU A 193 -11.72 -5.97 19.92
CA GLU A 193 -11.41 -5.25 18.70
C GLU A 193 -12.53 -5.33 17.66
N ILE A 194 -13.14 -6.51 17.49
CA ILE A 194 -14.24 -6.69 16.53
C ILE A 194 -15.54 -6.02 17.03
N GLN A 195 -15.80 -6.01 18.34
CA GLN A 195 -16.95 -5.31 18.90
C GLN A 195 -16.81 -3.79 18.73
N ILE A 196 -15.60 -3.26 18.97
CA ILE A 196 -15.28 -1.85 18.71
C ILE A 196 -15.54 -1.53 17.23
N LEU A 197 -15.00 -2.32 16.31
CA LEU A 197 -15.17 -2.09 14.87
C LEU A 197 -16.63 -2.13 14.43
N ARG A 198 -17.40 -3.13 14.87
CA ARG A 198 -18.83 -3.27 14.55
C ARG A 198 -19.68 -2.14 15.11
N ASN A 199 -19.31 -1.60 16.28
CA ASN A 199 -19.98 -0.43 16.85
C ASN A 199 -19.94 0.79 15.90
N TYR A 200 -18.88 0.95 15.11
CA TYR A 200 -18.75 2.09 14.19
C TYR A 200 -19.13 1.77 12.75
N TYR A 201 -18.85 0.56 12.28
CA TYR A 201 -19.02 0.21 10.88
C TYR A 201 -20.15 -0.80 10.61
N GLY A 202 -20.91 -1.20 11.62
CA GLY A 202 -22.03 -2.13 11.50
C GLY A 202 -21.67 -3.60 11.73
N ASP A 203 -22.67 -4.39 12.09
CA ASP A 203 -22.51 -5.79 12.54
C ASP A 203 -22.16 -6.78 11.42
N ASP A 204 -22.44 -6.43 10.17
CA ASP A 204 -22.12 -7.21 8.98
C ASP A 204 -20.62 -7.16 8.62
N MET A 205 -19.86 -6.26 9.24
CA MET A 205 -18.41 -6.18 9.11
C MET A 205 -17.72 -7.41 9.73
N TYR A 206 -16.72 -7.94 9.03
CA TYR A 206 -15.85 -9.00 9.53
C TYR A 206 -14.39 -8.79 9.12
N ILE A 207 -13.49 -9.46 9.85
CA ILE A 207 -12.06 -9.48 9.55
C ILE A 207 -11.81 -10.61 8.54
N ASN A 208 -11.13 -10.27 7.45
CA ASN A 208 -10.67 -11.19 6.43
C ASN A 208 -9.13 -11.11 6.33
N THR A 209 -8.51 -12.05 5.62
CA THR A 209 -7.05 -12.12 5.47
C THR A 209 -6.67 -12.05 3.99
N ALA A 210 -5.68 -11.23 3.67
CA ALA A 210 -5.14 -11.04 2.33
C ALA A 210 -3.98 -12.00 2.09
N GLU A 211 -3.73 -12.34 0.83
CA GLU A 211 -2.51 -13.04 0.44
C GLU A 211 -1.33 -12.08 0.50
N GLU A 212 -0.23 -12.52 1.11
CA GLU A 212 1.04 -11.79 1.04
C GLU A 212 1.68 -12.03 -0.33
N ILE A 213 2.05 -10.96 -1.01
CA ILE A 213 2.92 -11.06 -2.17
C ILE A 213 4.33 -10.67 -1.73
N SER A 214 5.16 -11.68 -1.51
CA SER A 214 6.60 -11.47 -1.44
C SER A 214 7.09 -11.01 -2.82
N GLY A 215 7.63 -9.79 -2.93
CA GLY A 215 8.45 -9.41 -4.08
C GLY A 215 8.10 -8.14 -4.85
N ILE A 216 7.13 -7.33 -4.43
CA ILE A 216 6.93 -5.99 -5.01
C ILE A 216 6.73 -5.03 -3.85
N PRO A 217 7.53 -3.96 -3.62
CA PRO A 217 8.80 -3.42 -4.17
C PRO A 217 10.23 -3.71 -3.59
N ALA A 218 10.62 -4.82 -2.92
CA ALA A 218 12.07 -5.03 -2.66
C ALA A 218 12.87 -5.32 -3.93
N SER A 219 12.16 -5.50 -5.04
CA SER A 219 12.78 -5.84 -6.30
C SER A 219 12.95 -4.68 -7.28
N TRP A 220 12.27 -3.56 -7.08
CA TRP A 220 12.44 -2.41 -7.98
C TRP A 220 13.87 -1.85 -7.83
N PRO A 221 14.64 -1.61 -8.91
CA PRO A 221 16.04 -1.18 -8.81
C PRO A 221 16.23 0.25 -8.28
N GLY A 222 15.15 0.97 -7.97
CA GLY A 222 15.18 2.40 -7.68
C GLY A 222 15.45 3.27 -8.92
N SER A 223 15.54 2.65 -10.10
CA SER A 223 15.78 3.28 -11.40
C SER A 223 15.13 2.45 -12.50
N ASN A 224 14.82 3.11 -13.63
CA ASN A 224 14.25 2.44 -14.79
C ASN A 224 15.23 1.44 -15.40
N LEU A 225 14.72 0.34 -15.95
CA LEU A 225 15.51 -0.56 -16.79
C LEU A 225 15.20 -0.29 -18.26
N ASP A 226 16.23 0.02 -19.01
CA ASP A 226 16.21 0.35 -20.43
C ASP A 226 17.43 -0.25 -21.15
N ILE A 227 17.56 0.04 -22.45
CA ILE A 227 18.67 -0.47 -23.24
C ILE A 227 20.01 -0.02 -22.64
N GLY A 228 20.85 -0.99 -22.30
CA GLY A 228 22.14 -0.78 -21.62
C GLY A 228 22.10 -1.09 -20.12
N SER A 229 20.91 -1.22 -19.52
CA SER A 229 20.76 -1.75 -18.16
C SER A 229 21.23 -3.20 -18.10
N SER A 230 21.83 -3.61 -16.96
CA SER A 230 22.27 -4.98 -16.76
C SER A 230 22.23 -5.40 -15.28
N GLY A 231 22.28 -6.71 -15.03
CA GLY A 231 22.36 -7.30 -13.70
C GLY A 231 21.14 -8.16 -13.33
N SER A 232 21.07 -8.51 -12.05
CA SER A 232 20.06 -9.45 -11.54
C SER A 232 18.62 -8.98 -11.74
N LYS A 233 18.38 -7.67 -11.74
CA LYS A 233 17.04 -7.10 -11.96
C LYS A 233 16.55 -7.21 -13.40
N VAL A 234 17.45 -7.07 -14.36
CA VAL A 234 17.12 -7.32 -15.77
C VAL A 234 16.79 -8.81 -15.96
N ARG A 235 17.62 -9.69 -15.39
CA ARG A 235 17.41 -11.14 -15.46
C ARG A 235 16.06 -11.53 -14.89
N GLN A 236 15.73 -10.99 -13.71
CA GLN A 236 14.43 -11.19 -13.06
C GLN A 236 13.27 -10.81 -14.00
N ILE A 237 13.29 -9.63 -14.63
CA ILE A 237 12.22 -9.24 -15.55
C ILE A 237 12.16 -10.14 -16.78
N GLN A 238 13.31 -10.55 -17.33
CA GLN A 238 13.35 -11.47 -18.46
C GLN A 238 12.70 -12.83 -18.09
N GLU A 239 12.98 -13.38 -16.90
CA GLU A 239 12.36 -14.61 -16.39
C GLU A 239 10.85 -14.44 -16.17
N GLN A 240 10.44 -13.33 -15.56
CA GLN A 240 9.04 -13.04 -15.30
C GLN A 240 8.25 -12.88 -16.61
N LEU A 241 8.80 -12.16 -17.59
CA LEU A 241 8.21 -11.98 -18.91
C LEU A 241 8.11 -13.31 -19.68
N ASN A 242 9.08 -14.20 -19.53
CA ASN A 242 9.02 -15.53 -20.14
C ASN A 242 7.86 -16.35 -19.59
N LEU A 243 7.70 -16.43 -18.26
CA LEU A 243 6.58 -17.13 -17.63
C LEU A 243 5.25 -16.53 -18.08
N ILE A 244 5.13 -15.20 -18.10
CA ILE A 244 3.92 -14.53 -18.59
C ILE A 244 3.69 -14.84 -20.08
N GLY A 245 4.77 -14.91 -20.87
CA GLY A 245 4.73 -15.24 -22.30
C GLY A 245 4.19 -16.63 -22.62
N GLU A 246 4.23 -17.58 -21.67
CA GLU A 246 3.59 -18.90 -21.82
C GLU A 246 2.06 -18.78 -21.95
N PHE A 247 1.46 -17.76 -21.30
CA PHE A 247 0.02 -17.47 -21.36
C PHE A 247 -0.32 -16.40 -22.39
N TYR A 248 0.65 -15.54 -22.73
CA TYR A 248 0.49 -14.43 -23.68
C TYR A 248 1.52 -14.52 -24.81
N SER A 249 1.23 -15.36 -25.80
CA SER A 249 2.15 -15.72 -26.91
C SER A 249 2.68 -14.56 -27.77
N SER A 250 2.11 -13.37 -27.64
CA SER A 250 2.62 -12.15 -28.30
C SER A 250 3.84 -11.53 -27.60
N ILE A 251 4.17 -11.97 -26.38
CA ILE A 251 5.42 -11.61 -25.70
C ILE A 251 6.54 -12.51 -26.25
N PRO A 252 7.57 -11.96 -26.92
CA PRO A 252 8.70 -12.73 -27.41
C PRO A 252 9.45 -13.44 -26.28
N VAL A 253 9.86 -14.68 -26.52
CA VAL A 253 10.72 -15.42 -25.58
C VAL A 253 12.11 -14.77 -25.51
N LEU A 254 12.57 -14.57 -24.28
CA LEU A 254 13.84 -13.95 -23.92
C LEU A 254 14.83 -15.00 -23.42
N ILE A 255 16.12 -14.67 -23.55
CA ILE A 255 17.17 -15.33 -22.79
C ILE A 255 17.36 -14.52 -21.51
N PRO A 256 17.18 -15.10 -20.31
CA PRO A 256 17.39 -14.40 -19.05
C PRO A 256 18.88 -14.27 -18.71
N ASP A 257 19.62 -13.53 -19.54
CA ASP A 257 21.06 -13.29 -19.41
C ASP A 257 21.38 -12.12 -18.47
N GLY A 258 20.39 -11.30 -18.13
CA GLY A 258 20.55 -10.09 -17.33
C GLY A 258 21.10 -8.90 -18.12
N ILE A 259 20.99 -8.91 -19.45
CA ILE A 259 21.38 -7.79 -20.33
C ILE A 259 20.14 -7.24 -21.01
N TYR A 260 19.85 -5.96 -20.79
CA TYR A 260 18.67 -5.32 -21.36
C TYR A 260 19.02 -4.79 -22.75
N GLY A 261 18.74 -5.59 -23.77
CA GLY A 261 18.92 -5.23 -25.18
C GLY A 261 17.59 -5.01 -25.91
N GLU A 262 17.67 -4.81 -27.23
CA GLU A 262 16.49 -4.58 -28.10
C GLU A 262 15.42 -5.66 -27.94
N ARG A 263 15.82 -6.93 -27.82
CA ARG A 263 14.85 -8.03 -27.61
C ARG A 263 14.06 -7.88 -26.30
N THR A 264 14.71 -7.45 -25.22
CA THR A 264 14.03 -7.19 -23.94
C THR A 264 13.11 -5.98 -24.07
N ALA A 265 13.55 -4.92 -24.76
CA ALA A 265 12.72 -3.74 -25.03
C ALA A 265 11.46 -4.10 -25.87
N ASP A 266 11.61 -4.97 -26.88
CA ASP A 266 10.51 -5.47 -27.70
C ASP A 266 9.49 -6.27 -26.87
N ALA A 267 9.98 -7.15 -25.99
CA ALA A 267 9.11 -7.91 -25.09
C ALA A 267 8.40 -7.03 -24.07
N VAL A 268 9.07 -6.01 -23.57
CA VAL A 268 8.45 -5.02 -22.68
C VAL A 268 7.41 -4.18 -23.43
N ARG A 269 7.65 -3.77 -24.69
CA ARG A 269 6.63 -3.09 -25.51
C ARG A 269 5.42 -3.98 -25.78
N ALA A 270 5.64 -5.27 -26.06
CA ALA A 270 4.56 -6.24 -26.23
C ALA A 270 3.74 -6.38 -24.95
N PHE A 271 4.40 -6.55 -23.80
CA PHE A 271 3.76 -6.59 -22.49
C PHE A 271 2.96 -5.30 -22.20
N GLN A 272 3.59 -4.14 -22.35
CA GLN A 272 2.95 -2.84 -22.13
C GLN A 272 1.71 -2.68 -23.01
N LYS A 273 1.78 -3.09 -24.28
CA LYS A 273 0.64 -3.06 -25.20
C LYS A 273 -0.52 -3.95 -24.71
N ILE A 274 -0.25 -5.17 -24.27
CA ILE A 274 -1.26 -6.11 -23.76
C ILE A 274 -1.97 -5.51 -22.53
N PHE A 275 -1.21 -4.93 -21.61
CA PHE A 275 -1.71 -4.41 -20.34
C PHE A 275 -2.03 -2.90 -20.38
N ARG A 276 -2.13 -2.31 -21.58
CA ARG A 276 -2.53 -0.91 -21.81
C ARG A 276 -1.66 0.13 -21.08
N LEU A 277 -0.38 -0.18 -20.93
CA LEU A 277 0.64 0.75 -20.46
C LEU A 277 1.26 1.54 -21.64
N PRO A 278 1.89 2.70 -21.38
CA PRO A 278 2.71 3.38 -22.39
C PRO A 278 3.76 2.43 -22.98
N GLN A 279 3.79 2.30 -24.31
CA GLN A 279 4.67 1.35 -25.03
C GLN A 279 6.10 1.89 -25.20
N THR A 280 6.73 2.26 -24.10
CA THR A 280 8.07 2.87 -24.07
C THR A 280 9.18 1.86 -24.32
N GLY A 281 8.94 0.57 -24.03
CA GLY A 281 9.99 -0.45 -23.98
C GLY A 281 10.96 -0.28 -22.82
N ILE A 282 10.64 0.64 -21.90
CA ILE A 282 11.36 0.89 -20.66
C ILE A 282 10.56 0.27 -19.54
N VAL A 283 11.20 -0.52 -18.70
CA VAL A 283 10.60 -0.96 -17.44
C VAL A 283 10.77 0.19 -16.46
N ASP A 284 9.76 1.05 -16.37
CA ASP A 284 9.57 2.02 -15.29
C ASP A 284 8.85 1.36 -14.09
N TYR A 285 8.65 2.10 -13.01
CA TYR A 285 8.03 1.53 -11.80
C TYR A 285 6.64 0.92 -12.08
N PRO A 286 5.72 1.59 -12.80
CA PRO A 286 4.44 0.99 -13.19
C PRO A 286 4.60 -0.31 -14.00
N THR A 287 5.52 -0.32 -14.97
CA THR A 287 5.77 -1.51 -15.80
C THR A 287 6.33 -2.66 -14.95
N TRP A 288 7.30 -2.40 -14.07
CA TRP A 288 7.85 -3.39 -13.15
C TRP A 288 6.78 -4.00 -12.27
N TYR A 289 6.00 -3.13 -11.61
CA TYR A 289 4.92 -3.53 -10.74
C TYR A 289 3.96 -4.47 -11.48
N LYS A 290 3.56 -4.08 -12.69
CA LYS A 290 2.60 -4.87 -13.47
C LYS A 290 3.18 -6.20 -13.93
N ILE A 291 4.45 -6.27 -14.33
CA ILE A 291 5.13 -7.53 -14.67
C ILE A 291 5.15 -8.44 -13.45
N SER A 292 5.56 -7.93 -12.30
CA SER A 292 5.62 -8.75 -11.08
C SER A 292 4.24 -9.21 -10.59
N ASP A 293 3.19 -8.37 -10.67
CA ASP A 293 1.80 -8.73 -10.36
C ASP A 293 1.32 -9.88 -11.24
N MET A 294 1.57 -9.79 -12.56
CA MET A 294 1.19 -10.84 -13.50
C MET A 294 1.97 -12.12 -13.29
N TYR A 295 3.27 -12.02 -13.01
CA TYR A 295 4.11 -13.18 -12.70
C TYR A 295 3.56 -13.97 -11.50
N VAL A 296 3.30 -13.29 -10.38
CA VAL A 296 2.77 -13.93 -9.15
C VAL A 296 1.41 -14.59 -9.38
N ARG A 297 0.55 -13.96 -10.19
CA ARG A 297 -0.76 -14.54 -10.52
C ARG A 297 -0.65 -15.84 -11.32
N LEU A 298 0.29 -15.89 -12.25
CA LEU A 298 0.45 -17.01 -13.18
C LEU A 298 1.30 -18.13 -12.60
N SER A 299 2.31 -17.82 -11.78
CA SER A 299 3.12 -18.83 -11.10
C SER A 299 2.27 -19.72 -10.20
N GLY A 300 1.30 -19.15 -9.47
CA GLY A 300 0.36 -19.94 -8.66
C GLY A 300 -0.60 -20.82 -9.47
N ILE A 301 -0.82 -20.52 -10.75
CA ILE A 301 -1.62 -21.37 -11.66
C ILE A 301 -0.74 -22.50 -12.23
N ALA A 302 0.52 -22.20 -12.57
CA ALA A 302 1.48 -23.16 -13.09
C ALA A 302 1.85 -24.24 -12.07
N GLU A 303 1.84 -23.93 -10.77
CA GLU A 303 2.10 -24.90 -9.70
C GLU A 303 0.96 -25.93 -9.48
N LEU A 304 -0.22 -25.71 -10.09
CA LEU A 304 -1.40 -26.58 -9.96
C LEU A 304 -1.60 -27.53 -11.17
N GLN A 305 -0.71 -27.49 -12.17
CA GLN A 305 -0.73 -28.33 -13.37
C GLN A 305 0.31 -29.45 -13.28
#